data_AF-A0A258LTD2-F1
#
_entry.id   AF-A0A258LTD2-F1
#
_cell.length_a   1.000
_cell.length_b   1.000
_cell.length_c   1.000
_cell.angle_alpha   90.00
_cell.angle_beta   90.00
_cell.angle_gamma   90.00
#
_symmetry.space_group_name_H-M   'P 1'
#
loop_
_entity.id
_entity.type
_entity.pdbx_description
1 polymer ?
#
loop_
_entity_poly.entity_id
_entity_poly.type
_entity_poly.pdbx_seq_one_letter_code
_entity_poly.pdbx_strand_id
1 'polypeptide(L)'
;VDPTTANLLIAAALIIGTPFFIIFGTLSDMIGRKVIIMGGLLLAVVTYIPGTPVSVFNALTHFANPALEKAMVTAPATITADLSECSFQFNPTGTAKFTSSCDIAKQVMASNSASYKTIPGSVGSTAIIKIGETEIQAYSAKGMTLEESQTRDAEFKNAIRNALNYAGYPAKANPEEISYVPVLLLLAYLVILVTMVYGPIAAILVEMFPTRIRYTSMSLPYHIGNGWFGGLLPTISFALVAQNGNIYHGLWYPIIIAAITLVIGTLFIRETKDVDIYAND
;
A
#
# COMPACT_ATOMS: atom_id res chain seq x y z
N VAL A 1 -14.43 2.17 1.62
CA VAL A 1 -15.45 1.57 0.74
C VAL A 1 -15.80 0.21 1.30
N ASP A 2 -17.07 -0.18 1.32
CA ASP A 2 -17.44 -1.52 1.78
C ASP A 2 -16.85 -2.60 0.84
N PRO A 3 -16.61 -3.83 1.35
CA PRO A 3 -15.96 -4.87 0.56
C PRO A 3 -16.68 -5.22 -0.75
N THR A 4 -18.02 -5.22 -0.76
CA THR A 4 -18.80 -5.60 -1.94
C THR A 4 -18.61 -4.58 -3.05
N THR A 5 -18.79 -3.29 -2.75
CA THR A 5 -18.58 -2.21 -3.70
C THR A 5 -17.15 -2.18 -4.21
N ALA A 6 -16.16 -2.31 -3.32
CA ALA A 6 -14.76 -2.33 -3.70
C ALA A 6 -14.45 -3.48 -4.67
N ASN A 7 -14.92 -4.69 -4.38
CA ASN A 7 -14.70 -5.86 -5.23
C ASN A 7 -15.38 -5.73 -6.61
N LEU A 8 -16.59 -5.18 -6.67
CA LEU A 8 -17.29 -4.94 -7.95
C LEU A 8 -16.56 -3.91 -8.82
N LEU A 9 -16.08 -2.82 -8.22
CA LEU A 9 -15.31 -1.81 -8.94
C LEU A 9 -13.98 -2.36 -9.46
N ILE A 10 -13.28 -3.17 -8.66
CA ILE A 10 -12.07 -3.87 -9.09
C ILE A 10 -12.38 -4.87 -10.22
N ALA A 11 -13.46 -5.64 -10.13
CA ALA A 11 -13.87 -6.57 -11.18
C ALA A 11 -14.17 -5.82 -12.50
N ALA A 12 -14.87 -4.68 -12.44
CA ALA A 12 -15.13 -3.85 -13.60
C ALA A 12 -13.82 -3.26 -14.17
N ALA A 13 -12.91 -2.77 -13.32
CA ALA A 13 -11.60 -2.27 -13.75
C ALA A 13 -10.75 -3.37 -14.42
N LEU A 14 -10.82 -4.61 -13.92
CA LEU A 14 -10.15 -5.76 -14.53
C LEU A 14 -10.71 -6.07 -15.92
N ILE A 15 -12.04 -6.05 -16.09
CA ILE A 15 -12.68 -6.24 -17.41
C ILE A 15 -12.21 -5.16 -18.39
N ILE A 16 -12.17 -3.89 -17.97
CA ILE A 16 -11.71 -2.77 -18.78
C ILE A 16 -10.22 -2.91 -19.14
N GLY A 17 -9.38 -3.31 -18.19
CA GLY A 17 -7.94 -3.44 -18.38
C GLY A 17 -7.51 -4.69 -19.14
N THR A 18 -8.30 -5.78 -19.13
CA THR A 18 -7.90 -7.07 -19.72
C THR A 18 -7.51 -6.97 -21.21
N PRO A 19 -8.24 -6.26 -22.09
CA PRO A 19 -7.84 -6.09 -23.48
C PRO A 19 -6.44 -5.45 -23.65
N PHE A 20 -5.98 -4.66 -22.67
CA PHE A 20 -4.67 -4.01 -22.73
C PHE A 20 -3.50 -4.98 -22.57
N PHE A 21 -3.70 -6.20 -22.06
CA PHE A 21 -2.66 -7.24 -22.13
C PHE A 21 -2.27 -7.54 -23.57
N ILE A 22 -3.24 -7.65 -24.46
CA ILE A 22 -2.99 -7.88 -25.89
C ILE A 22 -2.38 -6.63 -26.51
N ILE A 23 -2.95 -5.45 -26.22
CA ILE A 23 -2.45 -4.18 -26.79
C ILE A 23 -0.99 -3.94 -26.42
N PHE A 24 -0.62 -4.04 -25.14
CA PHE A 24 0.78 -3.83 -24.73
C PHE A 24 1.69 -4.99 -25.11
N GLY A 25 1.16 -6.21 -25.22
CA GLY A 25 1.88 -7.34 -25.82
C GLY A 25 2.29 -7.01 -27.26
N THR A 26 1.32 -6.71 -28.11
CA THR A 26 1.56 -6.34 -29.52
C THR A 26 2.42 -5.08 -29.65
N LEU A 27 2.17 -4.06 -28.84
CA LEU A 27 2.96 -2.84 -28.87
C LEU A 27 4.42 -3.12 -28.49
N SER A 28 4.64 -4.02 -27.52
CA SER A 28 5.99 -4.44 -27.15
C SER A 28 6.70 -5.21 -28.26
N ASP A 29 5.97 -5.94 -29.12
CA ASP A 29 6.55 -6.58 -30.32
C ASP A 29 7.06 -5.51 -31.29
N MET A 30 6.35 -4.38 -31.37
CA MET A 30 6.66 -3.31 -32.31
C MET A 30 7.80 -2.42 -31.82
N ILE A 31 7.84 -2.03 -30.55
CA ILE A 31 8.79 -1.01 -30.05
C ILE A 31 9.80 -1.52 -29.02
N GLY A 32 9.68 -2.77 -28.57
CA GLY A 32 10.58 -3.39 -27.60
C GLY A 32 9.91 -3.70 -26.26
N ARG A 33 10.27 -4.85 -25.66
CA ARG A 33 9.75 -5.33 -24.37
C ARG A 33 10.13 -4.38 -23.25
N LYS A 34 11.42 -4.01 -23.22
CA LYS A 34 12.00 -3.22 -22.15
C LYS A 34 11.36 -1.84 -22.09
N VAL A 35 11.13 -1.22 -23.24
CA VAL A 35 10.55 0.13 -23.34
C VAL A 35 9.17 0.19 -22.67
N ILE A 36 8.30 -0.80 -22.97
CA ILE A 36 6.95 -0.85 -22.41
C ILE A 36 6.98 -1.10 -20.89
N ILE A 37 7.78 -2.07 -20.44
CA ILE A 37 7.90 -2.39 -19.01
C ILE A 37 8.45 -1.19 -18.21
N MET A 38 9.55 -0.59 -18.69
CA MET A 38 10.16 0.57 -18.03
C MET A 38 9.23 1.79 -18.06
N GLY A 39 8.50 2.00 -19.16
CA GLY A 39 7.48 3.04 -19.25
C GLY A 39 6.37 2.87 -18.21
N GLY A 40 5.85 1.65 -18.06
CA GLY A 40 4.84 1.32 -17.05
C GLY A 40 5.34 1.56 -15.62
N LEU A 41 6.58 1.14 -15.32
CA LEU A 41 7.20 1.38 -14.01
C LEU A 41 7.42 2.87 -13.73
N LEU A 42 7.86 3.64 -14.73
CA LEU A 42 8.02 5.09 -14.58
C LEU A 42 6.68 5.77 -14.29
N LEU A 43 5.63 5.43 -15.03
CA LEU A 43 4.28 5.95 -14.79
C LEU A 43 3.78 5.57 -13.40
N ALA A 44 3.99 4.33 -12.97
CA ALA A 44 3.64 3.88 -11.62
C ALA A 44 4.37 4.70 -10.54
N VAL A 45 5.70 4.85 -10.67
CA VAL A 45 6.49 5.67 -9.73
C VAL A 45 5.96 7.10 -9.66
N VAL A 46 5.76 7.76 -10.80
CA VAL A 46 5.31 9.15 -10.85
C VAL A 46 3.90 9.32 -10.27
N THR A 47 2.98 8.43 -10.64
CA THR A 47 1.57 8.56 -10.25
C THR A 47 1.23 7.97 -8.88
N TYR A 48 2.15 7.24 -8.25
CA TYR A 48 1.95 6.72 -6.90
C TYR A 48 2.48 7.67 -5.82
N ILE A 49 3.40 8.57 -6.15
CA ILE A 49 3.97 9.53 -5.19
C ILE A 49 2.84 10.37 -4.57
N PRO A 50 2.65 10.30 -3.24
CA PRO A 50 1.57 11.00 -2.58
C PRO A 50 1.82 12.51 -2.49
N GLY A 51 0.74 13.29 -2.43
CA GLY A 51 0.78 14.74 -2.32
C GLY A 51 1.13 15.47 -3.62
N THR A 52 1.19 14.76 -4.75
CA THR A 52 1.40 15.36 -6.07
C THR A 52 0.06 15.53 -6.81
N PRO A 53 -0.04 16.48 -7.78
CA PRO A 53 -1.27 16.67 -8.56
C PRO A 53 -1.70 15.46 -9.40
N VAL A 54 -0.78 14.53 -9.67
CA VAL A 54 -1.01 13.33 -10.48
C VAL A 54 -1.15 12.06 -9.62
N SER A 55 -1.20 12.21 -8.29
CA SER A 55 -1.25 11.07 -7.39
C SER A 55 -2.59 10.34 -7.48
N VAL A 56 -2.56 9.10 -7.96
CA VAL A 56 -3.74 8.24 -8.10
C VAL A 56 -4.33 7.88 -6.74
N PHE A 57 -3.49 7.67 -5.72
CA PHE A 57 -3.97 7.29 -4.39
C PHE A 57 -4.59 8.47 -3.63
N ASN A 58 -4.08 9.70 -3.79
CA ASN A 58 -4.77 10.89 -3.28
C ASN A 58 -6.11 11.10 -4.00
N ALA A 59 -6.13 10.96 -5.33
CA ALA A 59 -7.37 11.05 -6.11
C ALA A 59 -8.39 9.96 -5.72
N LEU A 60 -7.93 8.72 -5.46
CA LEU A 60 -8.79 7.64 -4.97
C LEU A 60 -9.40 8.00 -3.61
N THR A 61 -8.62 8.51 -2.66
CA THR A 61 -9.20 8.97 -1.38
C THR A 61 -10.22 10.08 -1.59
N HIS A 62 -9.90 11.07 -2.44
CA HIS A 62 -10.80 12.18 -2.74
C HIS A 62 -12.15 11.72 -3.30
N PHE A 63 -12.14 10.86 -4.31
CA PHE A 63 -13.37 10.42 -4.98
C PHE A 63 -14.08 9.26 -4.28
N ALA A 64 -13.36 8.42 -3.54
CA ALA A 64 -13.94 7.25 -2.87
C ALA A 64 -14.28 7.49 -1.40
N ASN A 65 -13.72 8.52 -0.76
CA ASN A 65 -13.96 8.82 0.65
C ASN A 65 -13.69 10.30 1.00
N PRO A 66 -14.44 11.26 0.42
CA PRO A 66 -14.23 12.69 0.66
C PRO A 66 -14.40 13.07 2.14
N ALA A 67 -15.28 12.39 2.88
CA ALA A 67 -15.44 12.59 4.32
C ALA A 67 -14.15 12.28 5.11
N LEU A 68 -13.43 11.20 4.76
CA LEU A 68 -12.14 10.89 5.39
C LEU A 68 -11.08 11.94 5.08
N GLU A 69 -10.99 12.37 3.82
CA GLU A 69 -10.06 13.44 3.42
C GLU A 69 -10.32 14.73 4.20
N LYS A 70 -11.60 15.14 4.30
CA LYS A 70 -12.01 16.30 5.07
C LYS A 70 -11.65 16.16 6.55
N ALA A 71 -11.96 15.02 7.16
CA ALA A 71 -11.68 14.76 8.56
C ALA A 71 -10.17 14.84 8.88
N MET A 72 -9.32 14.31 8.00
CA MET A 72 -7.87 14.39 8.13
C MET A 72 -7.33 15.83 8.15
N VAL A 73 -8.01 16.75 7.47
CA VAL A 73 -7.65 18.18 7.43
C VAL A 73 -8.24 18.94 8.61
N THR A 74 -9.51 18.69 8.95
CA THR A 74 -10.25 19.48 9.94
C THR A 74 -10.02 19.05 11.38
N ALA A 75 -9.67 17.78 11.62
CA ALA A 75 -9.50 17.23 12.96
C ALA A 75 -8.20 16.40 13.07
N PRO A 76 -7.02 17.01 12.83
CA PRO A 76 -5.76 16.28 12.85
C PRO A 76 -5.50 15.64 14.21
N ALA A 77 -5.15 14.35 14.21
CA ALA A 77 -4.85 13.63 15.42
C ALA A 77 -3.37 13.78 15.82
N THR A 78 -3.07 13.70 17.12
CA THR A 78 -1.70 13.64 17.64
C THR A 78 -1.56 12.53 18.65
N ILE A 79 -0.39 11.89 18.69
CA ILE A 79 -0.02 10.91 19.71
C ILE A 79 1.18 11.47 20.46
N THR A 80 0.99 11.85 21.71
CA THR A 80 2.07 12.26 22.61
C THR A 80 2.54 11.03 23.38
N ALA A 81 3.77 10.60 23.20
CA ALA A 81 4.27 9.37 23.84
C ALA A 81 5.78 9.40 24.08
N ASP A 82 6.24 8.57 25.01
CA ASP A 82 7.67 8.24 25.11
C ASP A 82 8.15 7.54 23.84
N LEU A 83 9.02 8.22 23.08
CA LEU A 83 9.54 7.71 21.81
C LEU A 83 10.41 6.46 21.99
N SER A 84 11.00 6.23 23.16
CA SER A 84 11.78 5.02 23.44
C SER A 84 10.90 3.77 23.52
N GLU A 85 9.60 3.94 23.73
CA GLU A 85 8.61 2.86 23.74
C GLU A 85 7.94 2.64 22.36
N CYS A 86 8.21 3.49 21.36
CA CYS A 86 7.62 3.39 20.03
C CYS A 86 8.47 2.50 19.13
N SER A 87 8.05 1.26 18.94
CA SER A 87 8.75 0.28 18.10
C SER A 87 8.41 0.46 16.62
N PHE A 88 9.31 -0.01 15.74
CA PHE A 88 8.96 -0.23 14.34
C PHE A 88 8.14 -1.51 14.21
N GLN A 89 6.87 -1.40 13.80
CA GLN A 89 5.87 -2.47 13.95
C GLN A 89 5.84 -3.48 12.79
N PHE A 90 7.02 -3.85 12.32
CA PHE A 90 7.15 -4.87 11.29
C PHE A 90 7.02 -6.26 11.90
N ASN A 91 5.97 -7.00 11.52
CA ASN A 91 5.68 -8.33 12.04
C ASN A 91 5.26 -9.30 10.92
N PRO A 92 6.20 -9.74 10.08
CA PRO A 92 5.90 -10.59 8.93
C PRO A 92 5.46 -12.02 9.32
N THR A 93 5.83 -12.49 10.51
CA THR A 93 5.54 -13.84 11.02
C THR A 93 4.36 -13.89 11.98
N GLY A 94 3.80 -12.74 12.38
CA GLY A 94 2.75 -12.65 13.39
C GLY A 94 3.20 -12.96 14.82
N THR A 95 4.51 -13.17 15.07
CA THR A 95 5.04 -13.61 16.37
C THR A 95 5.42 -12.46 17.29
N ALA A 96 5.72 -11.28 16.75
CA ALA A 96 6.03 -10.12 17.56
C ALA A 96 4.78 -9.59 18.27
N LYS A 97 4.90 -9.28 19.56
CA LYS A 97 3.85 -8.61 20.34
C LYS A 97 4.31 -7.20 20.67
N PHE A 98 3.52 -6.21 20.27
CA PHE A 98 3.77 -4.82 20.58
C PHE A 98 2.86 -4.39 21.72
N THR A 99 3.42 -4.34 22.93
CA THR A 99 2.65 -4.22 24.17
C THR A 99 2.82 -2.85 24.83
N SER A 100 3.68 -1.98 24.32
CA SER A 100 3.84 -0.64 24.86
C SER A 100 2.64 0.24 24.53
N SER A 101 2.47 1.30 25.33
CA SER A 101 1.36 2.24 25.12
C SER A 101 1.48 3.01 23.81
N CYS A 102 2.70 3.38 23.40
CA CYS A 102 2.93 4.01 22.11
C CYS A 102 2.59 3.08 20.95
N ASP A 103 3.00 1.81 21.04
CA ASP A 103 2.78 0.87 19.95
C ASP A 103 1.30 0.59 19.72
N ILE A 104 0.56 0.33 20.80
CA ILE A 104 -0.88 0.08 20.75
C ILE A 104 -1.62 1.31 20.20
N ALA A 105 -1.27 2.51 20.67
CA ALA A 105 -1.85 3.75 20.16
C ALA A 105 -1.66 3.90 18.64
N LYS A 106 -0.42 3.69 18.16
CA LYS A 106 -0.07 3.76 16.74
C LYS A 106 -0.80 2.71 15.90
N GLN A 107 -0.93 1.48 16.41
CA GLN A 107 -1.66 0.39 15.73
C GLN A 107 -3.13 0.73 15.54
N VAL A 108 -3.80 1.14 16.61
CA VAL A 108 -5.24 1.40 16.60
C VAL A 108 -5.56 2.62 15.73
N MET A 109 -4.73 3.65 15.74
CA MET A 109 -4.90 4.80 14.86
C MET A 109 -4.67 4.44 13.39
N ALA A 110 -3.59 3.70 13.09
CA ALA A 110 -3.29 3.26 11.73
C ALA A 110 -4.39 2.33 11.16
N SER A 111 -4.91 1.39 11.96
CA SER A 111 -5.97 0.47 11.53
C SER A 111 -7.30 1.16 11.26
N ASN A 112 -7.52 2.34 11.85
CA ASN A 112 -8.69 3.18 11.60
C ASN A 112 -8.50 4.18 10.45
N SER A 113 -7.37 4.10 9.71
CA SER A 113 -7.01 5.06 8.66
C SER A 113 -6.95 6.52 9.14
N ALA A 114 -6.77 6.73 10.45
CA ALA A 114 -6.66 8.06 11.03
C ALA A 114 -5.19 8.50 10.98
N SER A 115 -4.89 9.53 10.19
CA SER A 115 -3.53 10.09 10.18
C SER A 115 -3.25 10.90 11.44
N TYR A 116 -2.03 10.82 11.95
CA TYR A 116 -1.59 11.48 13.17
C TYR A 116 -0.15 11.98 13.09
N LYS A 117 0.19 12.92 13.97
CA LYS A 117 1.58 13.30 14.26
C LYS A 117 2.01 12.75 15.61
N THR A 118 3.21 12.17 15.67
CA THR A 118 3.79 11.75 16.95
C THR A 118 4.53 12.93 17.58
N ILE A 119 4.19 13.26 18.82
CA ILE A 119 4.82 14.32 19.61
C ILE A 119 5.65 13.66 20.72
N PRO A 120 6.91 14.08 20.96
CA PRO A 120 7.69 13.56 22.07
C PRO A 120 7.02 13.87 23.42
N GLY A 121 6.67 12.85 24.18
CA GLY A 121 6.22 12.93 25.57
C GLY A 121 7.38 12.75 26.55
N SER A 122 7.09 12.89 27.85
CA SER A 122 8.09 12.61 28.89
C SER A 122 8.44 11.12 28.95
N VAL A 123 9.69 10.80 29.25
CA VAL A 123 10.15 9.41 29.41
C VAL A 123 9.29 8.68 30.45
N GLY A 124 8.84 7.46 30.12
CA GLY A 124 7.96 6.63 30.95
C GLY A 124 6.49 7.06 30.99
N SER A 125 6.09 8.11 30.26
CA SER A 125 4.67 8.50 30.17
C SER A 125 3.87 7.51 29.31
N THR A 126 2.62 7.30 29.70
CA THR A 126 1.65 6.57 28.87
C THR A 126 1.25 7.45 27.69
N ALA A 127 1.12 6.84 26.51
CA ALA A 127 0.77 7.59 25.31
C ALA A 127 -0.62 8.24 25.45
N ILE A 128 -0.74 9.50 25.03
CA ILE A 128 -1.99 10.25 24.99
C ILE A 128 -2.33 10.54 23.54
N ILE A 129 -3.51 10.14 23.11
CA ILE A 129 -4.03 10.40 21.77
C ILE A 129 -5.00 11.57 21.87
N LYS A 130 -4.77 12.61 21.08
CA LYS A 130 -5.70 13.72 20.91
C LYS A 130 -6.30 13.68 19.52
N ILE A 131 -7.63 13.67 19.44
CA ILE A 131 -8.40 13.68 18.19
C ILE A 131 -9.38 14.84 18.30
N GLY A 132 -9.10 15.95 17.61
CA GLY A 132 -9.81 17.21 17.84
C GLY A 132 -9.65 17.65 19.31
N GLU A 133 -10.77 17.80 20.02
CA GLU A 133 -10.81 18.17 21.45
C GLU A 133 -10.76 16.96 22.39
N THR A 134 -10.94 15.74 21.88
CA THR A 134 -11.01 14.55 22.71
C THR A 134 -9.61 14.00 22.99
N GLU A 135 -9.27 13.87 24.27
CA GLU A 135 -8.04 13.23 24.73
C GLU A 135 -8.33 11.83 25.29
N ILE A 136 -7.57 10.84 24.84
CA ILE A 136 -7.71 9.44 25.22
C ILE A 136 -6.34 8.94 25.66
N GLN A 137 -6.25 8.43 26.88
CA GLN A 137 -5.04 7.80 27.39
C GLN A 137 -4.94 6.36 26.88
N ALA A 138 -3.81 6.01 26.28
CA ALA A 138 -3.48 4.64 25.91
C ALA A 138 -3.13 3.81 27.15
N TYR A 139 -3.05 2.49 26.96
CA TYR A 139 -2.66 1.55 27.99
C TYR A 139 -1.43 0.75 27.54
N SER A 140 -0.68 0.21 28.51
CA SER A 140 0.39 -0.74 28.25
C SER A 140 -0.11 -2.14 28.59
N ALA A 141 0.11 -3.09 27.68
CA ALA A 141 -0.16 -4.51 27.91
C ALA A 141 1.01 -5.24 28.57
N LYS A 142 2.11 -4.54 28.92
CA LYS A 142 3.26 -5.14 29.61
C LYS A 142 2.83 -5.65 30.99
N GLY A 143 3.04 -6.94 31.25
CA GLY A 143 2.74 -7.56 32.54
C GLY A 143 1.26 -7.85 32.81
N MET A 144 0.37 -7.62 31.84
CA MET A 144 -1.06 -7.97 31.94
C MET A 144 -1.30 -9.43 31.55
N THR A 145 -2.36 -10.01 32.11
CA THR A 145 -2.89 -11.29 31.60
C THR A 145 -3.55 -11.11 30.22
N LEU A 146 -3.76 -12.21 29.49
CA LEU A 146 -4.38 -12.15 28.15
C LEU A 146 -5.80 -11.57 28.21
N GLU A 147 -6.58 -11.96 29.22
CA GLU A 147 -7.97 -11.54 29.40
C GLU A 147 -8.09 -10.05 29.73
N GLU A 148 -7.24 -9.56 30.64
CA GLU A 148 -7.13 -8.12 30.94
C GLU A 148 -6.71 -7.32 29.71
N SER A 149 -5.70 -7.81 28.96
CA SER A 149 -5.23 -7.14 27.76
C SER A 149 -6.29 -7.09 26.66
N GLN A 150 -7.12 -8.13 26.50
CA GLN A 150 -8.22 -8.14 25.53
C GLN A 150 -9.34 -7.17 25.91
N THR A 151 -9.68 -7.12 27.20
CA THR A 151 -10.70 -6.20 27.72
C THR A 151 -10.27 -4.74 27.51
N ARG A 152 -9.02 -4.40 27.89
CA ARG A 152 -8.45 -3.06 27.68
C ARG A 152 -8.33 -2.69 26.21
N ASP A 153 -7.94 -3.64 25.36
CA ASP A 153 -7.88 -3.44 23.91
C ASP A 153 -9.27 -3.10 23.32
N ALA A 154 -10.31 -3.82 23.73
CA ALA A 154 -11.67 -3.57 23.28
C ALA A 154 -12.21 -2.21 23.76
N GLU A 155 -12.00 -1.86 25.03
CA GLU A 155 -12.35 -0.55 25.60
C GLU A 155 -11.65 0.58 24.83
N PHE A 156 -10.35 0.45 24.62
CA PHE A 156 -9.53 1.45 23.95
C PHE A 156 -9.91 1.62 22.47
N LYS A 157 -10.11 0.52 21.74
CA LYS A 157 -10.57 0.55 20.34
C LYS A 157 -11.94 1.23 20.21
N ASN A 158 -12.87 0.94 21.13
CA ASN A 158 -14.18 1.59 21.15
C ASN A 158 -14.08 3.09 21.45
N ALA A 159 -13.26 3.48 22.44
CA ALA A 159 -13.03 4.89 22.76
C ALA A 159 -12.45 5.67 21.57
N ILE A 160 -11.42 5.12 20.91
CA ILE A 160 -10.82 5.73 19.71
C ILE A 160 -11.84 5.79 18.58
N ARG A 161 -12.59 4.73 18.31
CA ARG A 161 -13.60 4.72 17.24
C ARG A 161 -14.69 5.78 17.47
N ASN A 162 -15.14 5.94 18.71
CA ASN A 162 -16.13 6.95 19.09
C ASN A 162 -15.57 8.37 18.92
N ALA A 163 -14.33 8.63 19.36
CA ALA A 163 -13.68 9.92 19.18
C ALA A 163 -13.45 10.26 17.70
N LEU A 164 -13.03 9.28 16.90
CA LEU A 164 -12.89 9.43 15.46
C LEU A 164 -14.24 9.75 14.78
N ASN A 165 -15.30 9.04 15.14
CA ASN A 165 -16.65 9.32 14.63
C ASN A 165 -17.09 10.74 14.97
N TYR A 166 -16.88 11.18 16.23
CA TYR A 166 -17.22 12.53 16.67
C TYR A 166 -16.43 13.60 15.92
N ALA A 167 -15.16 13.34 15.62
CA ALA A 167 -14.29 14.18 14.81
C ALA A 167 -14.58 14.12 13.30
N GLY A 168 -15.57 13.34 12.87
CA GLY A 168 -15.99 13.25 11.47
C GLY A 168 -15.24 12.23 10.62
N TYR A 169 -14.35 11.42 11.21
CA TYR A 169 -13.71 10.31 10.50
C TYR A 169 -14.73 9.20 10.25
N PRO A 170 -15.02 8.83 8.99
CA PRO A 170 -16.00 7.80 8.72
C PRO A 170 -15.44 6.40 9.02
N ALA A 171 -16.24 5.52 9.64
CA ALA A 171 -15.87 4.11 9.80
C ALA A 171 -15.87 3.35 8.46
N LYS A 172 -16.74 3.77 7.54
CA LYS A 172 -16.83 3.28 6.15
C LYS A 172 -17.16 4.47 5.25
N ALA A 173 -16.65 4.47 4.03
CA ALA A 173 -17.02 5.48 3.03
C ALA A 173 -18.54 5.49 2.81
N ASN A 174 -19.13 6.69 2.76
CA ASN A 174 -20.56 6.87 2.48
C ASN A 174 -20.83 6.57 1.00
N PRO A 175 -21.63 5.55 0.65
CA PRO A 175 -21.91 5.20 -0.75
C PRO A 175 -22.48 6.36 -1.59
N GLU A 176 -23.24 7.26 -0.98
CA GLU A 176 -23.84 8.42 -1.67
C GLU A 176 -22.81 9.50 -2.06
N GLU A 177 -21.66 9.54 -1.37
CA GLU A 177 -20.59 10.49 -1.64
C GLU A 177 -19.51 9.91 -2.57
N ILE A 178 -19.55 8.61 -2.86
CA ILE A 178 -18.58 7.95 -3.74
C ILE A 178 -18.84 8.41 -5.18
N SER A 179 -17.82 9.01 -5.78
CA SER A 179 -17.80 9.30 -7.22
C SER A 179 -17.38 8.05 -8.00
N TYR A 180 -18.33 7.14 -8.24
CA TYR A 180 -18.07 5.82 -8.82
C TYR A 180 -17.31 5.85 -10.15
N VAL A 181 -17.63 6.77 -11.05
CA VAL A 181 -17.00 6.84 -12.38
C VAL A 181 -15.51 7.23 -12.28
N PRO A 182 -15.11 8.34 -11.61
CA PRO A 182 -13.70 8.63 -11.36
C PRO A 182 -12.97 7.49 -10.65
N VAL A 183 -13.57 6.87 -9.62
CA VAL A 183 -12.95 5.75 -8.91
C VAL A 183 -12.70 4.57 -9.86
N LEU A 184 -13.68 4.19 -10.68
CA LEU A 184 -13.53 3.13 -11.66
C LEU A 184 -12.44 3.43 -12.68
N LEU A 185 -12.36 4.67 -13.19
CA LEU A 185 -11.32 5.08 -14.13
C LEU A 185 -9.92 5.04 -13.52
N LEU A 186 -9.77 5.47 -12.26
CA LEU A 186 -8.50 5.39 -11.53
C LEU A 186 -8.08 3.93 -11.29
N LEU A 187 -9.02 3.06 -10.90
CA LEU A 187 -8.76 1.64 -10.74
C LEU A 187 -8.41 0.98 -12.09
N ALA A 188 -9.11 1.32 -13.17
CA ALA A 188 -8.80 0.84 -14.51
C ALA A 188 -7.40 1.31 -14.96
N TYR A 189 -7.03 2.56 -14.66
CA TYR A 189 -5.67 3.06 -14.89
C TYR A 189 -4.62 2.23 -14.14
N LEU A 190 -4.85 1.92 -12.86
CA LEU A 190 -3.93 1.03 -12.11
C LEU A 190 -3.81 -0.35 -12.77
N VAL A 191 -4.91 -0.92 -13.26
CA VAL A 191 -4.88 -2.20 -14.01
C VAL A 191 -4.12 -2.05 -15.33
N ILE A 192 -4.28 -0.94 -16.05
CA ILE A 192 -3.53 -0.66 -17.29
C ILE A 192 -2.02 -0.59 -17.02
N LEU A 193 -1.58 0.00 -15.90
CA LEU A 193 -0.17 -0.03 -15.52
C LEU A 193 0.32 -1.46 -15.26
N VAL A 194 -0.51 -2.31 -14.65
CA VAL A 194 -0.21 -3.74 -14.49
C VAL A 194 -0.07 -4.42 -15.86
N THR A 195 -0.95 -4.14 -16.81
CA THR A 195 -0.89 -4.77 -18.15
C THR A 195 0.31 -4.30 -18.98
N MET A 196 0.79 -3.07 -18.79
CA MET A 196 2.06 -2.61 -19.39
C MET A 196 3.25 -3.46 -18.93
N VAL A 197 3.27 -3.87 -17.67
CA VAL A 197 4.37 -4.68 -17.14
C VAL A 197 4.15 -6.16 -17.45
N TYR A 198 2.97 -6.70 -17.14
CA TYR A 198 2.68 -8.13 -17.26
C TYR A 198 2.43 -8.60 -18.69
N GLY A 199 1.94 -7.75 -19.60
CA GLY A 199 1.75 -8.11 -21.01
C GLY A 199 3.04 -8.63 -21.66
N PRO A 200 4.13 -7.83 -21.68
CA PRO A 200 5.41 -8.25 -22.23
C PRO A 200 6.24 -9.18 -21.33
N ILE A 201 5.90 -9.37 -20.05
CA ILE A 201 6.76 -10.08 -19.08
C ILE A 201 7.00 -11.55 -19.47
N ALA A 202 5.98 -12.21 -20.04
CA ALA A 202 6.12 -13.60 -20.46
C ALA A 202 7.10 -13.70 -21.62
N ALA A 203 7.00 -12.80 -22.61
CA ALA A 203 7.86 -12.81 -23.79
C ALA A 203 9.33 -12.50 -23.44
N ILE A 204 9.59 -11.43 -22.68
CA ILE A 204 10.97 -11.07 -22.32
C ILE A 204 11.66 -12.19 -21.52
N LEU A 205 10.95 -12.85 -20.61
CA LEU A 205 11.53 -13.95 -19.85
C LEU A 205 11.85 -15.17 -20.74
N VAL A 206 11.00 -15.47 -21.73
CA VAL A 206 11.23 -16.57 -22.70
C VAL A 206 12.46 -16.27 -23.56
N GLU A 207 12.60 -15.02 -23.98
CA GLU A 207 13.66 -14.55 -24.86
C GLU A 207 15.01 -14.38 -24.14
N MET A 208 15.01 -14.14 -22.82
CA MET A 208 16.23 -13.97 -22.02
C MET A 208 16.94 -15.29 -21.66
N PHE A 209 16.25 -16.43 -21.71
CA PHE A 209 16.78 -17.71 -21.21
C PHE A 209 16.72 -18.84 -22.27
N PRO A 210 17.78 -19.67 -22.39
CA PRO A 210 17.79 -20.86 -23.25
C PRO A 210 16.65 -21.83 -22.91
N THR A 211 16.12 -22.53 -23.92
CA THR A 211 14.92 -23.37 -23.77
C THR A 211 15.07 -24.44 -22.69
N ARG A 212 16.26 -25.05 -22.58
CA ARG A 212 16.57 -26.13 -21.63
C ARG A 212 16.47 -25.77 -20.15
N ILE A 213 16.64 -24.49 -19.78
CA ILE A 213 16.57 -24.02 -18.37
C ILE A 213 15.43 -23.04 -18.12
N ARG A 214 14.68 -22.69 -19.17
CA ARG A 214 13.71 -21.59 -19.17
C ARG A 214 12.71 -21.66 -18.01
N TYR A 215 12.15 -22.83 -17.74
CA TYR A 215 11.18 -22.99 -16.64
C TYR A 215 11.79 -22.68 -15.28
N THR A 216 12.97 -23.23 -14.98
CA THR A 216 13.70 -22.97 -13.73
C THR A 216 14.12 -21.50 -13.62
N SER A 217 14.66 -20.93 -14.70
CA SER A 217 15.10 -19.54 -14.75
C SER A 217 13.95 -18.53 -14.64
N MET A 218 12.74 -18.87 -15.09
CA MET A 218 11.53 -18.06 -14.92
C MET A 218 10.92 -18.17 -13.52
N SER A 219 10.87 -19.38 -12.99
CA SER A 219 10.20 -19.68 -11.72
C SER A 219 10.86 -18.94 -10.55
N LEU A 220 12.20 -18.86 -10.54
CA LEU A 220 12.95 -18.23 -9.46
C LEU A 220 12.64 -16.71 -9.32
N PRO A 221 12.79 -15.86 -10.36
CA PRO A 221 12.36 -14.47 -10.31
C PRO A 221 10.87 -14.29 -9.97
N TYR A 222 10.00 -15.16 -10.51
CA TYR A 222 8.57 -15.06 -10.27
C TYR A 222 8.20 -15.29 -8.79
N HIS A 223 8.77 -16.33 -8.16
CA HIS A 223 8.50 -16.63 -6.76
C HIS A 223 9.17 -15.65 -5.80
N ILE A 224 10.39 -15.18 -6.10
CA ILE A 224 11.04 -14.15 -5.29
C ILE A 224 10.27 -12.83 -5.39
N GLY A 225 9.91 -12.43 -6.62
CA GLY A 225 9.14 -11.22 -6.90
C GLY A 225 7.80 -11.21 -6.17
N ASN A 226 6.93 -12.16 -6.50
CA ASN A 226 5.58 -12.21 -5.94
C ASN A 226 5.58 -12.61 -4.46
N GLY A 227 6.43 -13.55 -4.06
CA GLY A 227 6.47 -14.06 -2.70
C GLY A 227 7.04 -13.05 -1.71
N TRP A 228 8.24 -12.52 -1.99
CA TRP A 228 8.91 -11.63 -1.04
C TRP A 228 8.42 -10.19 -1.16
N PHE A 229 8.47 -9.61 -2.36
CA PHE A 229 8.10 -8.20 -2.54
C PHE A 229 6.58 -8.00 -2.53
N GLY A 230 5.84 -8.89 -3.21
CA GLY A 230 4.37 -8.86 -3.19
C GLY A 230 3.80 -9.25 -1.83
N GLY A 231 4.23 -10.39 -1.28
CA GLY A 231 3.69 -10.95 -0.03
C GLY A 231 3.95 -10.10 1.21
N LEU A 232 5.09 -9.40 1.29
CA LEU A 232 5.42 -8.52 2.42
C LEU A 232 4.85 -7.11 2.28
N LEU A 233 4.23 -6.76 1.14
CA LEU A 233 3.69 -5.43 0.92
C LEU A 233 2.71 -4.99 2.01
N PRO A 234 1.70 -5.79 2.43
CA PRO A 234 0.74 -5.34 3.44
C PRO A 234 1.39 -5.08 4.81
N THR A 235 2.31 -5.95 5.23
CA THR A 235 2.96 -5.86 6.55
C THR A 235 3.94 -4.69 6.60
N ILE A 236 4.73 -4.47 5.56
CA ILE A 236 5.65 -3.32 5.46
C ILE A 236 4.85 -2.03 5.33
N SER A 237 3.81 -2.00 4.50
CA SER A 237 2.96 -0.81 4.33
C SER A 237 2.29 -0.40 5.64
N PHE A 238 1.73 -1.36 6.39
CA PHE A 238 1.16 -1.09 7.71
C PHE A 238 2.22 -0.56 8.68
N ALA A 239 3.39 -1.19 8.76
CA ALA A 239 4.47 -0.76 9.64
C ALA A 239 4.93 0.68 9.31
N LEU A 240 5.04 1.04 8.03
CA LEU A 240 5.37 2.39 7.58
C LEU A 240 4.28 3.41 7.96
N VAL A 241 3.00 3.06 7.77
CA VAL A 241 1.87 3.91 8.18
C VAL A 241 1.85 4.09 9.69
N ALA A 242 2.05 3.03 10.48
CA ALA A 242 2.10 3.10 11.94
C ALA A 242 3.33 3.85 12.45
N GLN A 243 4.47 3.76 11.76
CA GLN A 243 5.66 4.50 12.16
C GLN A 243 5.51 6.00 11.90
N ASN A 244 5.05 6.36 10.69
CA ASN A 244 5.00 7.74 10.22
C ASN A 244 3.72 8.48 10.64
N GLY A 245 2.61 7.77 10.79
CA GLY A 245 1.29 8.34 11.08
C GLY A 245 0.55 8.88 9.86
N ASN A 246 1.00 8.60 8.64
CA ASN A 246 0.33 9.01 7.41
C ASN A 246 -0.11 7.79 6.59
N ILE A 247 -1.40 7.72 6.25
CA ILE A 247 -1.99 6.61 5.48
C ILE A 247 -1.31 6.38 4.12
N TYR A 248 -0.75 7.43 3.52
CA TYR A 248 -0.09 7.34 2.22
C TYR A 248 1.36 6.88 2.31
N HIS A 249 1.96 6.85 3.51
CA HIS A 249 3.36 6.48 3.64
C HIS A 249 3.63 5.01 3.30
N GLY A 250 2.60 4.14 3.41
CA GLY A 250 2.70 2.76 2.94
C GLY A 250 3.06 2.65 1.45
N LEU A 251 2.70 3.64 0.64
CA LEU A 251 2.99 3.67 -0.80
C LEU A 251 4.49 3.78 -1.12
N TRP A 252 5.31 4.28 -0.19
CA TRP A 252 6.75 4.39 -0.42
C TRP A 252 7.40 3.02 -0.62
N TYR A 253 6.85 1.95 -0.04
CA TYR A 253 7.36 0.60 -0.27
C TYR A 253 7.28 0.19 -1.75
N PRO A 254 6.09 0.12 -2.39
CA PRO A 254 6.01 -0.21 -3.80
C PRO A 254 6.68 0.84 -4.71
N ILE A 255 6.67 2.13 -4.35
CA ILE A 255 7.35 3.18 -5.13
C ILE A 255 8.86 2.93 -5.19
N ILE A 256 9.50 2.68 -4.03
CA ILE A 256 10.95 2.48 -3.96
C ILE A 256 11.32 1.20 -4.72
N ILE A 257 10.58 0.10 -4.53
CA ILE A 257 10.82 -1.14 -5.26
C ILE A 257 10.68 -0.92 -6.77
N ALA A 258 9.60 -0.29 -7.23
CA ALA A 258 9.40 0.02 -8.64
C ALA A 258 10.49 0.93 -9.22
N ALA A 259 10.95 1.94 -8.46
CA ALA A 259 12.02 2.84 -8.88
C ALA A 259 13.37 2.11 -8.99
N ILE A 260 13.69 1.22 -8.05
CA ILE A 260 14.88 0.37 -8.12
C ILE A 260 14.78 -0.55 -9.34
N THR A 261 13.63 -1.20 -9.57
CA THR A 261 13.41 -2.04 -10.75
C THR A 261 13.54 -1.25 -12.03
N LEU A 262 13.04 -0.01 -12.08
CA LEU A 262 13.18 0.88 -13.23
C LEU A 262 14.64 1.19 -13.52
N VAL A 263 15.42 1.58 -12.51
CA VAL A 263 16.85 1.91 -12.67
C VAL A 263 17.65 0.68 -13.09
N ILE A 264 17.51 -0.43 -12.36
CA ILE A 264 18.24 -1.67 -12.66
C ILE A 264 17.81 -2.22 -14.02
N GLY A 265 16.52 -2.28 -14.30
CA GLY A 265 15.99 -2.76 -15.58
C GLY A 265 16.45 -1.90 -16.75
N THR A 266 16.49 -0.57 -16.58
CA THR A 266 16.98 0.34 -17.62
C THR A 266 18.47 0.15 -17.89
N LEU A 267 19.29 -0.10 -16.87
CA LEU A 267 20.74 -0.22 -17.03
C LEU A 267 21.21 -1.62 -17.46
N PHE A 268 20.60 -2.68 -16.94
CA PHE A 268 21.13 -4.04 -17.05
C PHE A 268 20.31 -4.97 -17.93
N ILE A 269 18.99 -4.77 -18.07
CA ILE A 269 18.19 -5.60 -18.98
C ILE A 269 18.47 -5.17 -20.41
N ARG A 270 18.82 -6.13 -21.26
CA ARG A 270 18.96 -5.91 -22.71
C ARG A 270 17.59 -6.01 -23.37
N GLU A 271 17.39 -5.24 -24.43
CA GLU A 271 16.21 -5.43 -25.27
C GLU A 271 16.30 -6.81 -25.93
N THR A 272 15.18 -7.53 -25.92
CA THR A 272 15.08 -8.91 -26.40
C THR A 272 14.22 -9.04 -27.65
N LYS A 273 13.57 -7.95 -28.06
CA LYS A 273 12.92 -7.86 -29.36
C LYS A 273 13.88 -8.35 -30.46
N ASP A 274 13.40 -9.26 -31.29
CA ASP A 274 14.10 -9.88 -32.42
C ASP A 274 15.26 -10.84 -32.04
N VAL A 275 15.38 -11.26 -30.78
CA VAL A 275 16.35 -12.31 -30.39
C VAL A 275 15.92 -13.66 -30.94
N ASP A 276 16.81 -14.32 -31.70
CA ASP A 276 16.63 -15.70 -32.12
C ASP A 276 16.84 -16.66 -30.94
N ILE A 277 15.74 -17.20 -30.43
CA ILE A 277 15.73 -18.10 -29.27
C ILE A 277 16.29 -19.50 -29.55
N TYR A 278 16.52 -19.85 -30.83
CA TYR A 278 17.10 -21.13 -31.24
C TYR A 278 18.59 -21.03 -31.58
N ALA A 279 19.16 -19.83 -31.64
CA ALA A 279 20.54 -19.63 -32.08
C ALA A 279 21.61 -20.35 -31.23
N ASN A 280 21.27 -20.78 -30.00
CA ASN A 280 22.19 -21.43 -29.05
C ASN A 280 21.63 -22.74 -28.45
N ASP A 281 20.60 -23.31 -29.08
CA ASP A 281 20.02 -24.62 -28.72
C ASP A 281 20.66 -25.74 -29.53
#